data_AF-A0A7K1T1F6-F1
#
_entry.id   AF-A0A7K1T1F6-F1
#
_cell.length_a   1.000
_cell.length_b   1.000
_cell.length_c   1.000
_cell.angle_alpha   90.00
_cell.angle_beta   90.00
_cell.angle_gamma   90.00
#
_symmetry.space_group_name_H-M   'P 1'
#
loop_
_entity.id
_entity.type
_entity.pdbx_description
1 polymer ?
#
loop_
_entity_poly.entity_id
_entity_poly.type
_entity_poly.pdbx_seq_one_letter_code
_entity_poly.pdbx_strand_id
1 'polypeptide(L)' 'MESIIINPKDKAEFELLTQLLSRMNVVSKVISEEDQEDLGLAILMKEADRTEKVSKETIMETLKGV' A
#
# COMPACT_ATOMS: atom_id res chain seq x y z
N MET A 1 8.20 13.15 -6.82
CA MET A 1 8.05 12.16 -7.91
C MET A 1 6.65 11.59 -7.78
N GLU A 2 5.88 11.61 -8.86
CA GLU A 2 4.54 11.04 -8.88
C GLU A 2 4.64 9.59 -9.34
N SER A 3 3.89 8.71 -8.67
CA SER A 3 3.93 7.27 -8.91
C SER A 3 2.53 6.80 -9.30
N ILE A 4 2.47 5.83 -10.21
CA ILE A 4 1.23 5.18 -10.63
C ILE A 4 1.29 3.72 -10.18
N ILE A 5 0.24 3.27 -9.48
CA ILE A 5 0.02 1.87 -9.12
C ILE A 5 -1.04 1.33 -10.08
N ILE A 6 -0.77 0.18 -10.69
CA ILE A 6 -1.66 -0.47 -11.64
C ILE A 6 -1.99 -1.86 -11.10
N ASN A 7 -3.28 -2.12 -10.86
CA ASN A 7 -3.79 -3.41 -10.43
C ASN A 7 -4.54 -4.07 -11.58
N PRO A 8 -3.93 -5.04 -12.30
CA PRO A 8 -4.62 -5.73 -13.39
C PRO A 8 -5.72 -6.63 -12.83
N LYS A 9 -6.83 -6.74 -13.55
CA LYS A 9 -7.99 -7.55 -13.15
C LYS A 9 -7.73 -9.05 -13.24
N ASP A 10 -6.84 -9.46 -14.15
CA ASP A 10 -6.53 -10.85 -14.45
C ASP A 10 -5.10 -10.99 -15.02
N LYS A 11 -4.68 -12.25 -15.18
CA LYS A 11 -3.35 -12.60 -15.68
C LYS A 11 -3.11 -12.11 -17.12
N ALA A 12 -4.12 -12.14 -17.98
CA ALA A 12 -3.97 -11.73 -19.38
C ALA A 12 -3.75 -10.21 -19.48
N GLU A 13 -4.45 -9.44 -18.66
CA GLU A 13 -4.27 -7.99 -18.56
C GLU A 13 -2.91 -7.63 -17.97
N PHE A 14 -2.45 -8.38 -16.95
CA PHE A 14 -1.10 -8.22 -16.39
C PHE A 14 -0.02 -8.42 -17.47
N GLU A 15 -0.13 -9.49 -18.27
CA GLU A 15 0.82 -9.78 -19.35
C GLU A 15 0.79 -8.70 -20.43
N LEU A 16 -0.39 -8.24 -20.84
CA LEU A 16 -0.57 -7.17 -21.82
C LEU A 16 0.09 -5.87 -21.36
N LEU A 17 -0.18 -5.43 -20.13
CA LEU A 17 0.36 -4.19 -19.57
C LEU A 17 1.87 -4.25 -19.42
N THR A 18 2.40 -5.37 -18.95
CA THR A 18 3.85 -5.56 -18.81
C THR A 18 4.55 -5.48 -20.17
N GLN A 19 4.00 -6.12 -21.20
CA GLN A 19 4.56 -6.06 -22.55
C GLN A 19 4.46 -4.67 -23.16
N LEU A 20 3.35 -3.95 -22.92
CA LEU A 20 3.16 -2.59 -23.41
C LEU A 20 4.19 -1.63 -22.80
N LEU A 21 4.33 -1.63 -21.47
CA LEU A 21 5.27 -0.76 -20.75
C LEU A 21 6.71 -1.05 -21.18
N SER A 22 7.05 -2.34 -21.34
CA SER A 22 8.35 -2.76 -21.87
C SER A 22 8.62 -2.21 -23.28
N ARG A 23 7.65 -2.32 -24.20
CA ARG A 23 7.78 -1.78 -25.58
C ARG A 23 7.90 -0.26 -25.61
N MET A 24 7.29 0.43 -24.66
CA MET A 24 7.37 1.89 -24.53
C MET A 24 8.66 2.37 -23.84
N ASN A 25 9.55 1.45 -23.44
CA ASN A 25 10.72 1.74 -22.61
C ASN A 25 10.37 2.46 -21.29
N VAL A 26 9.18 2.17 -20.74
CA VAL A 26 8.76 2.65 -19.43
C VAL A 26 9.21 1.62 -18.39
N VAL A 27 10.02 2.07 -17.42
CA VAL A 27 10.46 1.22 -16.31
C VAL A 27 9.26 0.90 -15.42
N SER A 28 8.94 -0.39 -15.30
CA SER A 28 7.94 -0.90 -14.37
C SER A 28 8.55 -1.93 -13.43
N LYS A 29 8.02 -2.00 -12.20
CA LYS A 29 8.39 -2.99 -11.19
C LYS A 29 7.15 -3.77 -10.81
N VAL A 30 7.25 -5.10 -10.80
CA VAL A 30 6.26 -5.96 -10.15
C VAL A 30 6.59 -5.97 -8.66
N ILE A 31 5.62 -5.59 -7.84
CA ILE A 31 5.76 -5.56 -6.38
C ILE A 31 5.37 -6.93 -5.79
N SER A 32 5.99 -7.29 -4.67
CA SER A 32 5.59 -8.46 -3.90
C SER A 32 4.27 -8.20 -3.15
N GLU A 33 3.67 -9.25 -2.60
CA GLU A 33 2.52 -9.14 -1.71
C GLU A 33 2.85 -8.30 -0.47
N GLU A 34 4.03 -8.51 0.13
CA GLU A 34 4.53 -7.71 1.26
C GLU A 34 4.69 -6.21 0.90
N ASP A 35 5.31 -5.90 -0.25
CA ASP A 35 5.42 -4.53 -0.75
C ASP A 35 4.02 -3.89 -0.95
N GLN A 36 3.03 -4.69 -1.34
CA GLN A 36 1.65 -4.25 -1.57
C GLN A 36 0.92 -3.98 -0.24
N GLU A 37 1.12 -4.82 0.79
CA GLU A 37 0.59 -4.61 2.13
C GLU A 37 1.16 -3.33 2.77
N ASP A 38 2.48 -3.14 2.67
CA ASP A 38 3.16 -1.95 3.17
C ASP A 38 2.63 -0.67 2.53
N LEU A 39 2.37 -0.72 1.21
CA LEU A 39 1.77 0.39 0.48
C LEU A 39 0.33 0.66 0.95
N GLY A 40 -0.46 -0.39 1.17
CA GLY A 40 -1.80 -0.28 1.73
C GLY A 40 -1.79 0.36 3.11
N LEU A 41 -0.88 -0.07 3.99
CA LEU A 41 -0.70 0.51 5.31
C LEU A 41 -0.30 1.99 5.21
N ALA A 42 0.63 2.34 4.32
CA ALA A 42 1.06 3.72 4.14
C ALA A 42 -0.08 4.65 3.68
N ILE A 43 -1.00 4.15 2.84
CA ILE A 43 -2.22 4.87 2.44
C ILE A 43 -3.14 5.07 3.65
N LEU A 44 -3.45 3.99 4.39
CA LEU A 44 -4.29 4.07 5.58
C LEU A 44 -3.72 5.02 6.64
N MET A 45 -2.40 5.03 6.84
CA MET A 45 -1.74 5.94 7.78
C MET A 45 -1.80 7.40 7.34
N LYS A 46 -1.87 7.68 6.04
CA LYS A 46 -2.08 9.04 5.53
C LYS A 46 -3.52 9.51 5.71
N GLU A 47 -4.47 8.60 5.58
CA GLU A 47 -5.91 8.88 5.72
C GLU A 47 -6.36 8.90 7.19
N ALA A 48 -5.61 8.27 8.08
CA ALA A 48 -5.91 8.20 9.51
C ALA A 48 -5.98 9.60 10.13
N ASP A 49 -7.05 9.85 10.90
CA ASP A 49 -7.16 11.04 11.74
C ASP A 49 -6.15 10.94 12.90
N ARG A 50 -5.25 11.93 12.98
CA ARG A 50 -4.20 12.01 14.00
C ARG A 50 -4.48 13.07 15.07
N THR A 51 -5.67 13.65 15.05
CA THR A 51 -6.10 14.68 16.00
C THR A 51 -6.65 14.07 17.28
N GLU A 52 -7.32 12.92 17.18
CA GLU A 52 -7.75 12.13 18.32
C GLU A 52 -6.54 11.43 18.96
N LYS A 53 -6.25 11.80 20.21
CA LYS A 53 -5.09 11.30 20.96
C LYS A 53 -5.53 10.86 22.34
N VAL A 54 -4.95 9.76 22.79
CA VAL A 54 -5.09 9.24 24.16
C VAL A 54 -3.72 9.16 24.83
N SER A 55 -3.71 9.15 26.17
CA SER A 55 -2.45 9.03 26.90
C SER A 55 -1.91 7.61 26.83
N LYS A 56 -0.61 7.47 27.07
CA LYS A 56 0.04 6.15 27.10
C LYS A 56 -0.58 5.26 28.18
N GLU A 57 -0.96 5.85 29.31
CA GLU A 57 -1.58 5.16 30.44
C GLU A 57 -2.88 4.48 29.98
N THR A 58 -3.76 5.22 29.28
CA THR A 58 -5.01 4.67 28.72
C THR A 58 -4.75 3.50 27.76
N ILE A 59 -3.75 3.62 26.88
CA ILE A 59 -3.36 2.53 25.96
C ILE A 59 -2.91 1.29 26.75
N MET A 60 -2.07 1.49 27.77
CA MET A 60 -1.51 0.40 28.56
C MET A 60 -2.53 -0.28 29.45
N GLU A 61 -3.59 0.41 29.88
CA GLU A 61 -4.72 -0.20 30.58
C GLU A 61 -5.45 -1.20 29.67
N THR A 62 -5.78 -0.80 28.44
CA THR A 62 -6.44 -1.68 27.46
C THR A 62 -5.60 -2.91 27.10
N LEU A 63 -4.29 -2.74 26.90
CA LEU A 63 -3.39 -3.83 26.51
C LEU A 63 -3.13 -4.83 27.64
N LYS A 64 -3.28 -4.43 28.90
CA LYS A 64 -3.08 -5.32 30.06
C LYS A 64 -4.29 -6.22 30.35
N GLY A 65 -5.41 -6.05 29.64
CA GLY A 65 -6.58 -6.92 29.76
C GLY A 65 -7.27 -6.87 31.12
N VAL A 66 -7.16 -5.75 31.85
CA VAL A 66 -7.88 -5.50 33.11
C VAL A 66 -9.20 -4.79 32.82
#